data_AF-A0A537SFF5-F1
#
_entry.id   AF-A0A537SFF5-F1
#
_cell.length_a   1.000
_cell.length_b   1.000
_cell.length_c   1.000
_cell.angle_alpha   90.00
_cell.angle_beta   90.00
_cell.angle_gamma   90.00
#
_symmetry.space_group_name_H-M   'P 1'
#
loop_
_entity.id
_entity.type
_entity.pdbx_description
1 polymer ?
#
loop_
_entity_poly.entity_id
_entity_poly.type
_entity_poly.pdbx_seq_one_letter_code
_entity_poly.pdbx_strand_id
1 'polypeptide(L)' 'ATLVEGDGPAEAFRLDDVKGVAVEVRLAQGKKCARSWKILPSVGSNPAYPDVSPRDAQALREWEAMRKAAE' A
#
# COMPACT_ATOMS: atom_id res chain seq x y z
N ALA A 1 -8.26 0.33 -0.49
CA ALA A 1 -9.28 -0.68 -0.83
C ALA A 1 -10.51 0.06 -1.30
N THR A 2 -11.33 -0.56 -2.13
CA THR A 2 -12.62 -0.03 -2.57
C THR A 2 -13.71 -0.90 -1.95
N LEU A 3 -14.73 -0.28 -1.37
CA LEU A 3 -15.92 -0.95 -0.88
C LEU A 3 -17.08 -0.62 -1.84
N VAL A 4 -17.86 -1.64 -2.20
CA VAL A 4 -19.00 -1.53 -3.10
C VAL A 4 -20.17 -2.25 -2.46
N GLU A 5 -21.37 -1.69 -2.57
CA GLU A 5 -22.61 -2.30 -2.05
C GLU A 5 -23.12 -3.42 -2.96
N GLY A 6 -23.85 -4.38 -2.39
CA GLY A 6 -24.43 -5.53 -3.09
C GLY A 6 -23.73 -6.86 -2.76
N ASP A 7 -24.20 -7.94 -3.38
CA ASP A 7 -23.77 -9.32 -3.05
C ASP A 7 -22.34 -9.67 -3.52
N GLY A 8 -21.75 -8.83 -4.37
CA GLY A 8 -20.47 -9.06 -5.03
C GLY A 8 -20.50 -10.19 -6.08
N PRO A 9 -19.36 -10.44 -6.75
CA PRO A 9 -19.25 -11.51 -7.75
C PRO A 9 -19.57 -12.89 -7.18
N ALA A 10 -20.13 -13.80 -7.99
CA ALA A 10 -20.49 -15.15 -7.54
C ALA A 10 -19.26 -15.94 -7.06
N GLU A 11 -18.15 -15.75 -7.76
CA GLU A 11 -16.84 -16.36 -7.54
C GLU A 11 -16.02 -15.71 -6.42
N ALA A 12 -16.51 -14.63 -5.81
CA ALA A 12 -15.81 -13.96 -4.72
C ALA A 12 -15.67 -14.86 -3.49
N PHE A 13 -14.55 -14.72 -2.78
CA PHE A 13 -14.32 -15.44 -1.53
C PHE A 13 -15.32 -14.97 -0.46
N ARG A 14 -15.88 -15.93 0.28
CA ARG A 14 -16.83 -15.71 1.37
C ARG A 14 -16.45 -16.60 2.56
N LEU A 15 -16.63 -16.07 3.76
CA LEU A 15 -16.40 -16.80 5.00
C LEU A 15 -17.74 -17.10 5.66
N ASP A 16 -17.97 -18.35 6.06
CA ASP A 16 -19.30 -18.82 6.50
C ASP A 16 -19.83 -18.12 7.76
N ASP A 17 -18.94 -17.70 8.66
CA ASP A 17 -19.26 -16.99 9.89
C ASP A 17 -19.39 -15.46 9.69
N VAL A 18 -19.02 -14.93 8.53
CA VAL A 18 -19.15 -13.50 8.19
C VAL A 18 -20.14 -13.31 7.04
N LYS A 19 -21.43 -13.21 7.39
CA LYS A 19 -22.51 -13.02 6.42
C LYS A 19 -22.46 -11.63 5.78
N GLY A 20 -22.83 -11.55 4.50
CA GLY A 20 -22.93 -10.30 3.75
C GLY A 20 -21.59 -9.70 3.29
N VAL A 21 -20.47 -10.41 3.46
CA VAL A 21 -19.15 -9.95 2.99
C VAL A 21 -18.65 -10.85 1.86
N ALA A 22 -18.32 -10.23 0.73
CA ALA A 22 -17.66 -10.87 -0.41
C ALA A 22 -16.33 -10.17 -0.70
N VAL A 23 -15.26 -10.94 -0.87
CA VAL A 23 -13.90 -10.41 -1.10
C VAL A 23 -13.36 -10.91 -2.43
N GLU A 24 -13.01 -9.97 -3.31
CA GLU A 24 -12.27 -10.26 -4.53
C GLU A 24 -10.78 -9.97 -4.29
N VAL A 25 -9.95 -10.99 -4.42
CA VAL A 25 -8.49 -10.86 -4.30
C VAL A 25 -7.91 -10.62 -5.69
N ARG A 26 -7.26 -9.47 -5.87
CA ARG A 26 -6.57 -9.12 -7.12
C ARG A 26 -5.11 -8.84 -6.87
N LEU A 27 -4.29 -9.08 -7.90
CA LEU A 27 -2.88 -8.76 -7.87
C LEU A 27 -2.67 -7.25 -7.71
N ALA A 28 -1.82 -6.86 -6.76
CA ALA A 28 -1.46 -5.45 -6.57
C ALA A 28 -0.67 -4.92 -7.78
N GLN A 29 -0.90 -3.67 -8.15
CA GLN A 29 -0.28 -3.04 -9.32
C GLN A 29 0.83 -2.06 -8.92
N GLY A 30 1.84 -1.95 -9.79
CA GLY A 30 2.98 -1.04 -9.63
C GLY A 30 4.26 -1.77 -9.21
N LYS A 31 5.10 -1.09 -8.44
CA LYS A 31 6.41 -1.62 -8.00
C LYS A 31 6.43 -1.83 -6.49
N LYS A 32 7.24 -2.78 -6.03
CA LYS A 32 7.48 -3.02 -4.61
C LYS A 32 8.29 -1.86 -4.03
N CYS A 33 7.79 -1.24 -2.97
CA CYS A 33 8.58 -0.29 -2.18
C CYS A 33 9.66 -1.02 -1.38
N ALA A 34 10.90 -0.57 -1.47
CA ALA A 34 12.05 -1.21 -0.81
C ALA A 34 11.95 -1.19 0.74
N ARG A 35 11.26 -0.22 1.34
CA ARG A 35 11.14 -0.07 2.81
C ARG A 35 9.95 -0.83 3.40
N SER A 36 8.73 -0.54 2.94
CA SER A 36 7.49 -1.11 3.50
C SER A 36 6.99 -2.36 2.79
N TRP A 37 7.60 -2.75 1.67
CA TRP A 37 7.22 -3.88 0.82
C TRP A 37 5.83 -3.80 0.19
N LYS A 38 5.11 -2.68 0.35
CA LYS A 38 3.87 -2.43 -0.37
C LYS A 38 4.13 -2.32 -1.86
N ILE A 39 3.28 -2.93 -2.68
CA ILE A 39 3.28 -2.76 -4.14
C ILE A 39 2.33 -1.60 -4.46
N LEU A 40 2.85 -0.51 -5.03
CA LEU A 40 2.07 0.69 -5.35
C LEU A 40 2.50 1.28 -6.70
N PRO A 41 1.58 1.88 -7.48
CA PRO A 41 1.92 2.58 -8.72
C PRO A 41 2.78 3.83 -8.50
N SER A 42 2.74 4.41 -7.29
CA SER A 42 3.46 5.64 -6.95
C SER A 42 4.91 5.44 -6.51
N VAL A 43 5.40 4.19 -6.42
CA VAL A 43 6.83 3.95 -6.15
C VAL A 43 7.66 4.49 -7.32
N GLY A 44 8.61 5.37 -7.00
CA GLY A 44 9.43 6.08 -8.00
C GLY A 44 8.92 7.46 -8.42
N SER A 45 7.80 7.94 -7.85
CA SER A 45 7.32 9.30 -8.14
C SER A 45 8.16 10.40 -7.50
N ASN A 46 9.05 10.08 -6.55
CA ASN A 46 9.95 11.02 -5.90
C ASN A 46 11.39 10.76 -6.39
N PRO A 47 11.99 11.68 -7.17
CA PRO A 47 13.34 11.48 -7.71
C PRO A 47 14.43 11.35 -6.64
N ALA A 48 14.26 11.95 -5.47
CA ALA A 48 15.23 11.85 -4.36
C ALA A 48 15.17 10.49 -3.65
N TYR A 49 14.05 9.77 -3.78
CA TYR A 49 13.85 8.44 -3.21
C TYR A 49 13.14 7.52 -4.23
N PRO A 50 13.85 7.11 -5.31
CA PRO A 50 13.25 6.45 -6.46
C PRO A 50 12.72 5.04 -6.18
N ASP A 51 13.16 4.40 -5.11
CA ASP A 51 12.82 3.00 -4.80
C ASP A 51 11.73 2.84 -3.73
N VAL A 52 11.13 3.95 -3.28
CA VAL A 52 10.14 3.93 -2.21
C VAL A 52 8.85 4.68 -2.56
N SER A 53 7.81 4.40 -1.80
CA SER A 53 6.54 5.09 -1.90
C SER A 53 6.64 6.52 -1.34
N PRO A 54 5.73 7.46 -1.71
CA PRO A 54 5.74 8.81 -1.16
C PRO A 54 5.71 8.89 0.37
N ARG A 55 4.95 7.98 1.02
CA ARG A 55 4.91 7.85 2.48
C ARG A 55 6.26 7.48 3.06
N ASP A 56 6.93 6.50 2.46
CA ASP A 56 8.23 6.04 2.94
C ASP A 56 9.34 7.06 2.66
N ALA A 57 9.25 7.80 1.55
CA ALA A 57 10.13 8.94 1.27
C ALA A 57 9.97 10.04 2.35
N GLN A 58 8.75 10.30 2.83
CA GLN A 58 8.52 11.24 3.93
C GLN A 58 9.18 10.74 5.22
N ALA A 59 8.98 9.48 5.58
CA ALA A 59 9.58 8.91 6.79
C ALA A 59 11.12 8.93 6.75
N LEU A 60 11.74 8.75 5.58
CA LEU A 60 13.19 8.87 5.42
C LEU A 60 13.67 10.30 5.63
N ARG A 61 12.94 11.31 5.14
CA ARG A 61 13.26 12.72 5.39
C ARG A 61 13.16 13.08 6.88
N GLU A 62 12.13 12.61 7.56
CA GLU A 62 11.96 12.80 9.00
C GLU A 62 13.14 12.17 9.76
N TRP A 63 13.51 10.94 9.41
CA TRP A 63 14.66 10.26 9.99
C TRP A 63 15.99 11.00 9.74
N GLU A 64 16.23 11.47 8.52
CA GLU A 64 17.42 12.28 8.19
C GLU A 64 17.48 13.58 8.98
N ALA A 65 16.35 14.27 9.15
CA ALA A 65 16.27 15.49 9.94
C ALA A 65 16.58 15.22 11.43
N MET A 66 16.01 14.16 12.01
CA MET A 66 16.32 13.74 13.38
C MET A 66 17.80 13.37 13.54
N ARG A 67 18.37 12.65 12.57
CA ARG A 67 19.79 12.27 12.59
C ARG A 67 20.71 13.49 12.58
N LYS A 68 20.40 14.51 11.77
CA LYS A 68 21.17 15.77 11.71
C LYS A 68 21.03 16.61 12.98
N ALA A 69 19.88 16.58 13.64
CA ALA A 69 19.67 17.33 14.89
C ALA A 69 20.39 16.69 16.10
N ALA A 70 20.76 15.41 16.00
CA ALA A 70 21.49 14.68 17.02
C ALA A 70 23.02 14.73 16.84
N GLU A 71 23.49 15.32 15.74
CA GLU A 71 24.90 15.61 15.44
C GLU A 71 25.28 16.99 15.96
#